data_AF-A0A852PWW6-F1
#
_entry.id   AF-A0A852PWW6-F1
#
_cell.length_a   1.000
_cell.length_b   1.000
_cell.length_c   1.000
_cell.angle_alpha   90.00
_cell.angle_beta   90.00
_cell.angle_gamma   90.00
#
_symmetry.space_group_name_H-M   'P 1'
#
loop_
_entity.id
_entity.type
_entity.pdbx_description
1 polymer ?
#
loop_
_entity_poly.entity_id
_entity_poly.type
_entity_poly.pdbx_seq_one_letter_code
_entity_poly.pdbx_strand_id
1 'polypeptide(L)'
;MKKYIFFILINLNGCLVWELTPPYSSSFSETVWVNKDTNKPIPKEIYMNCLKMSFKGFETINKSGLEVIKNKEDEKKSDRIYASCLRENGFVFNASYKYCYKFPYICQKYKEYRK
;
A
#
# COMPACT_ATOMS: atom_id res chain seq x y z
N MET A 1 -41.15 25.10 26.77
CA MET A 1 -40.43 24.87 25.48
C MET A 1 -39.17 25.72 25.47
N LYS A 2 -37.97 25.15 25.72
CA LYS A 2 -36.63 25.76 25.44
C LYS A 2 -35.43 25.04 26.13
N LYS A 3 -35.58 23.84 26.70
CA LYS A 3 -34.44 23.16 27.37
C LYS A 3 -34.06 21.78 26.83
N TYR A 4 -34.79 21.23 25.85
CA TYR A 4 -34.51 19.88 25.31
C TYR A 4 -33.80 19.87 23.94
N ILE A 5 -33.56 21.03 23.33
CA ILE A 5 -32.95 21.11 21.98
C ILE A 5 -31.41 21.04 22.04
N PHE A 6 -30.80 21.23 23.22
CA PHE A 6 -29.34 21.28 23.33
C PHE A 6 -28.67 19.91 23.48
N PHE A 7 -29.42 18.84 23.81
CA PHE A 7 -28.86 17.50 24.02
C PHE A 7 -28.76 16.65 22.75
N ILE A 8 -29.41 17.07 21.66
CA ILE A 8 -29.44 16.31 20.40
C ILE A 8 -28.26 16.70 19.47
N LEU A 9 -27.67 17.89 19.66
CA LEU A 9 -26.57 18.38 18.80
C LEU A 9 -25.19 17.81 19.16
N ILE A 10 -25.02 17.15 20.31
CA ILE A 10 -23.73 16.59 20.75
C ILE A 10 -23.54 15.14 20.25
N ASN A 11 -24.60 14.48 19.76
CA ASN A 11 -24.52 13.12 19.22
C ASN A 11 -24.22 13.04 17.71
N LEU A 12 -24.01 14.18 17.03
CA LEU A 12 -23.79 14.25 15.59
C LEU A 12 -22.37 14.70 15.17
N ASN A 13 -21.49 15.01 16.12
CA ASN A 13 -20.11 15.39 15.84
C ASN A 13 -19.15 14.53 16.66
N GLY A 14 -18.74 13.37 16.14
CA GLY A 14 -17.68 12.62 16.83
C GLY A 14 -17.23 11.29 16.22
N CYS A 15 -18.06 10.59 15.44
CA CYS A 15 -17.60 9.43 14.64
C CYS A 15 -16.81 9.86 13.39
N LEU A 16 -16.03 10.94 13.46
CA LEU A 16 -15.24 11.46 12.33
C LEU A 16 -13.72 11.33 12.54
N VAL A 17 -13.28 10.64 13.59
CA VAL A 17 -11.84 10.44 13.84
C VAL A 17 -11.35 9.04 13.42
N TRP A 18 -12.23 8.17 12.91
CA TRP A 18 -11.84 6.86 12.38
C TRP A 18 -11.55 6.85 10.87
N GLU A 19 -11.68 7.97 10.16
CA GLU A 19 -11.39 8.07 8.72
C GLU A 19 -10.01 8.69 8.39
N LEU A 20 -9.26 9.19 9.37
CA LEU A 20 -8.07 9.99 9.06
C LEU A 20 -6.77 9.22 8.86
N THR A 21 -6.74 7.95 9.23
CA THR A 21 -5.73 7.01 8.80
C THR A 21 -6.44 5.83 8.19
N PRO A 22 -6.42 5.68 6.84
CA PRO A 22 -6.75 4.37 6.33
C PRO A 22 -5.72 3.37 6.94
N PRO A 23 -6.01 2.06 7.04
CA PRO A 23 -5.23 1.06 7.77
C PRO A 23 -3.85 0.73 7.14
N TYR A 24 -3.20 1.74 6.59
CA TYR A 24 -1.89 1.74 5.96
C TYR A 24 -0.83 1.84 7.06
N SER A 25 -0.86 0.89 8.01
CA SER A 25 0.34 0.55 8.76
C SER A 25 1.38 -0.01 7.78
N SER A 26 2.66 0.11 8.11
CA SER A 26 3.84 -0.32 7.34
C SER A 26 3.85 -1.77 6.79
N SER A 27 2.81 -2.55 7.04
CA SER A 27 2.47 -3.88 6.48
C SER A 27 1.68 -3.83 5.15
N PHE A 28 1.36 -2.64 4.62
CA PHE A 28 0.40 -2.45 3.53
C PHE A 28 0.83 -2.91 2.13
N SER A 29 2.09 -3.32 1.90
CA SER A 29 2.52 -3.70 0.55
C SER A 29 1.86 -5.01 0.10
N GLU A 30 1.66 -5.96 1.02
CA GLU A 30 1.25 -7.33 0.68
C GLU A 30 -0.24 -7.48 0.37
N THR A 31 -1.11 -6.76 1.09
CA THR A 31 -2.58 -6.85 0.93
C THR A 31 -3.11 -6.07 -0.27
N VAL A 32 -2.27 -5.25 -0.90
CA VAL A 32 -2.64 -4.48 -2.09
C VAL A 32 -2.48 -5.31 -3.35
N TRP A 33 -1.59 -6.28 -3.37
CA TRP A 33 -1.39 -7.16 -4.51
C TRP A 33 -2.18 -8.45 -4.31
N VAL A 34 -3.02 -8.77 -5.27
CA VAL A 34 -3.87 -9.96 -5.23
C VAL A 34 -3.71 -10.77 -6.51
N ASN A 35 -3.81 -12.08 -6.42
CA ASN A 35 -3.82 -12.92 -7.61
C ASN A 35 -5.04 -12.57 -8.48
N LYS A 36 -4.81 -12.35 -9.78
CA LYS A 36 -5.83 -11.84 -10.70
C LYS A 36 -7.08 -12.74 -10.81
N ASP A 37 -6.90 -14.05 -10.66
CA ASP A 37 -7.95 -15.04 -10.90
C ASP A 37 -8.66 -15.45 -9.59
N THR A 38 -7.92 -15.51 -8.49
CA THR A 38 -8.41 -16.03 -7.20
C THR A 38 -8.64 -14.95 -6.14
N ASN A 39 -8.17 -13.72 -6.39
CA ASN A 39 -8.17 -12.59 -5.45
C ASN A 39 -7.47 -12.89 -4.10
N LYS A 40 -6.65 -13.93 -4.05
CA LYS A 40 -5.87 -14.33 -2.86
C LYS A 40 -4.62 -13.45 -2.71
N PRO A 41 -4.13 -13.26 -1.46
CA PRO A 41 -2.90 -12.50 -1.21
C PRO A 41 -1.67 -13.19 -1.80
N ILE A 42 -0.54 -12.46 -1.87
CA ILE A 42 0.74 -13.00 -2.34
C ILE A 42 1.23 -14.12 -1.40
N PRO A 43 1.52 -15.33 -1.90
CA PRO A 43 2.22 -16.36 -1.13
C PRO A 43 3.60 -15.87 -0.69
N LYS A 44 4.01 -16.21 0.53
CA LYS A 44 5.30 -15.79 1.11
C LYS A 44 6.50 -16.06 0.20
N GLU A 45 6.52 -17.19 -0.49
CA GLU A 45 7.59 -17.55 -1.42
C GLU A 45 7.73 -16.54 -2.57
N ILE A 46 6.62 -16.21 -3.24
CA ILE A 46 6.60 -15.25 -4.36
C ILE A 46 7.00 -13.87 -3.85
N TYR A 47 6.48 -13.47 -2.68
CA TYR A 47 6.86 -12.23 -2.03
C TYR A 47 8.37 -12.14 -1.81
N MET A 48 8.98 -13.15 -1.19
CA MET A 48 10.42 -13.16 -0.89
C MET A 48 11.27 -13.19 -2.16
N ASN A 49 10.84 -13.94 -3.18
CA ASN A 49 11.54 -14.03 -4.45
C ASN A 49 11.55 -12.67 -5.18
N CYS A 50 10.39 -12.03 -5.32
CA CYS A 50 10.30 -10.72 -5.93
C CYS A 50 11.04 -9.65 -5.12
N LEU A 51 10.97 -9.71 -3.79
CA LEU A 51 11.70 -8.79 -2.92
C LEU A 51 13.21 -8.91 -3.11
N LYS A 52 13.75 -10.13 -3.03
CA LYS A 52 15.18 -10.40 -3.26
C LYS A 52 15.63 -9.93 -4.64
N MET A 53 14.81 -10.17 -5.67
CA MET A 53 15.10 -9.70 -7.02
C MET A 53 15.16 -8.17 -7.10
N SER A 54 14.22 -7.48 -6.45
CA SER A 54 14.17 -6.03 -6.45
C SER A 54 15.35 -5.33 -5.77
N PHE A 55 16.05 -6.02 -4.86
CA PHE A 55 17.22 -5.46 -4.16
C PHE A 55 18.53 -5.72 -4.92
N LYS A 56 18.53 -6.66 -5.88
CA LYS A 56 19.73 -7.10 -6.57
C LYS A 56 20.36 -5.96 -7.39
N GLY A 57 21.62 -5.66 -7.10
CA GLY A 57 22.40 -4.65 -7.82
C GLY A 57 22.26 -3.23 -7.28
N PHE A 58 21.53 -3.02 -6.18
CA PHE A 58 21.43 -1.74 -5.50
C PHE A 58 22.20 -1.74 -4.18
N GLU A 59 22.69 -0.57 -3.78
CA GLU A 59 23.31 -0.39 -2.47
C GLU A 59 22.22 -0.34 -1.39
N THR A 60 22.39 -1.15 -0.34
CA THR A 60 21.46 -1.24 0.78
C THR A 60 22.10 -0.73 2.07
N ILE A 61 21.26 -0.28 3.01
CA ILE A 61 21.66 0.09 4.36
C ILE A 61 20.73 -0.57 5.37
N ASN A 62 21.25 -0.82 6.57
CA ASN A 62 20.43 -1.26 7.68
C ASN A 62 19.82 -0.05 8.38
N LYS A 63 18.49 0.05 8.39
CA LYS A 63 17.76 1.01 9.22
C LYS A 63 16.95 0.24 10.25
N SER A 64 17.37 0.33 11.51
CA SER A 64 16.65 -0.27 12.64
C SER A 64 16.40 -1.78 12.48
N GLY A 65 17.38 -2.52 11.95
CA GLY A 65 17.28 -3.96 11.73
C GLY A 65 16.66 -4.36 10.38
N LEU A 66 16.21 -3.41 9.57
CA LEU A 66 15.65 -3.66 8.25
C LEU A 66 16.64 -3.24 7.15
N GLU A 67 16.85 -4.13 6.20
CA GLU A 67 17.57 -3.81 4.98
C GLU A 67 16.67 -2.96 4.08
N VAL A 68 17.17 -1.78 3.68
CA VAL A 68 16.46 -0.86 2.79
C VAL A 68 17.41 -0.32 1.73
N ILE A 69 16.88 0.03 0.55
CA ILE A 69 17.67 0.68 -0.49
C ILE A 69 18.18 2.04 0.02
N LYS A 70 19.46 2.32 -0.16
CA LYS A 70 20.13 3.49 0.42
C LYS A 70 19.57 4.82 -0.09
N ASN A 71 19.32 4.90 -1.40
CA ASN A 71 18.93 6.13 -2.07
C ASN A 71 17.52 6.04 -2.68
N LYS A 72 16.83 7.18 -2.78
CA LYS A 72 15.43 7.26 -3.21
C LYS A 72 15.22 6.95 -4.70
N GLU A 73 16.23 7.16 -5.54
CA GLU A 73 16.08 6.91 -6.97
C GLU A 73 16.10 5.41 -7.26
N ASP A 74 17.04 4.71 -6.65
CA ASP A 74 17.14 3.25 -6.72
C ASP A 74 16.00 2.58 -5.96
N GLU A 75 15.51 3.16 -4.87
CA GLU A 75 14.28 2.70 -4.21
C GLU A 75 13.09 2.67 -5.19
N LYS A 76 12.93 3.72 -6.03
CA LYS A 76 11.89 3.73 -7.07
C LYS A 76 12.13 2.69 -8.16
N LYS A 77 13.38 2.45 -8.55
CA LYS A 77 13.73 1.42 -9.56
C LYS A 77 13.49 0.01 -9.01
N SER A 78 13.93 -0.24 -7.79
CA SER A 78 13.69 -1.45 -7.01
C SER A 78 12.19 -1.75 -6.92
N ASP A 79 11.40 -0.75 -6.53
CA ASP A 79 9.95 -0.88 -6.41
C ASP A 79 9.24 -1.23 -7.74
N ARG A 80 9.74 -0.71 -8.87
CA ARG A 80 9.28 -1.11 -10.21
C ARG A 80 9.63 -2.56 -10.53
N ILE A 81 10.84 -3.00 -10.20
CA ILE A 81 11.27 -4.41 -10.41
C ILE A 81 10.39 -5.35 -9.60
N TYR A 82 10.13 -5.00 -8.33
CA TYR A 82 9.23 -5.76 -7.45
C TYR A 82 7.83 -5.88 -8.06
N ALA A 83 7.24 -4.74 -8.46
CA ALA A 83 5.91 -4.69 -9.05
C ALA A 83 5.81 -5.48 -10.37
N SER A 84 6.80 -5.39 -11.24
CA SER A 84 6.87 -6.16 -12.48
C SER A 84 6.97 -7.66 -12.22
N CYS A 85 7.82 -8.09 -11.28
CA CYS A 85 7.92 -9.50 -10.88
C CYS A 85 6.58 -10.06 -10.39
N LEU A 86 5.86 -9.31 -9.55
CA LEU A 86 4.53 -9.73 -9.09
C LEU A 86 3.53 -9.87 -10.26
N ARG A 87 3.60 -8.99 -11.24
CA ARG A 87 2.73 -9.02 -12.42
C ARG A 87 3.00 -10.22 -13.32
N GLU A 88 4.26 -10.55 -13.53
CA GLU A 88 4.67 -11.76 -14.23
C GLU A 88 4.16 -13.03 -13.51
N ASN A 89 4.04 -12.97 -12.17
CA ASN A 89 3.46 -14.04 -11.34
C ASN A 89 1.92 -13.98 -11.24
N GLY A 90 1.25 -13.15 -12.04
CA GLY A 90 -0.23 -13.09 -12.10
C GLY A 90 -0.90 -12.30 -10.97
N PHE A 91 -0.16 -11.44 -10.26
CA PHE A 91 -0.73 -10.55 -9.24
C PHE A 91 -1.04 -9.17 -9.83
N VAL A 92 -2.13 -8.56 -9.40
CA VAL A 92 -2.56 -7.22 -9.80
C VAL A 92 -2.65 -6.29 -8.60
N PHE A 93 -2.44 -5.01 -8.86
CA PHE A 93 -2.54 -3.98 -7.83
C PHE A 93 -4.01 -3.63 -7.59
N ASN A 94 -4.54 -3.99 -6.42
CA ASN A 94 -5.94 -3.91 -6.00
C ASN A 94 -6.18 -2.85 -4.91
N ALA A 95 -5.38 -1.79 -4.88
CA ALA A 95 -5.75 -0.60 -4.11
C ALA A 95 -6.84 0.17 -4.86
N SER A 96 -7.83 0.71 -4.13
CA SER A 96 -8.85 1.57 -4.74
C SER A 96 -8.23 2.84 -5.31
N TYR A 97 -8.68 3.27 -6.49
CA TYR A 97 -8.32 4.56 -7.07
C TYR A 97 -8.64 5.75 -6.13
N LYS A 98 -9.54 5.57 -5.16
CA LYS A 98 -9.89 6.58 -4.15
C LYS A 98 -8.66 7.04 -3.34
N TYR A 99 -7.63 6.20 -3.24
CA TYR A 99 -6.38 6.54 -2.56
C TYR A 99 -5.42 7.39 -3.43
N CYS A 100 -5.71 7.57 -4.72
CA CYS A 100 -4.95 8.46 -5.61
C CYS A 100 -4.88 9.90 -5.11
N TYR A 101 -5.94 10.40 -4.46
CA TYR A 101 -6.00 11.77 -3.97
C TYR A 101 -4.96 12.06 -2.89
N LYS A 102 -4.71 11.08 -1.99
CA LYS A 102 -3.80 11.23 -0.85
C LYS A 102 -2.40 10.69 -1.15
N PHE A 103 -2.28 9.77 -2.10
CA PHE A 103 -1.04 9.07 -2.40
C PHE A 103 -0.79 8.97 -3.92
N PRO A 104 -0.10 9.94 -4.53
CA PRO A 104 0.15 9.96 -5.97
C PRO A 104 0.86 8.69 -6.48
N TYR A 105 1.78 8.14 -5.69
CA TYR A 105 2.52 6.91 -6.05
C TYR A 105 1.63 5.67 -6.13
N ILE A 106 0.60 5.58 -5.28
CA ILE A 106 -0.42 4.52 -5.34
C ILE A 106 -1.20 4.63 -6.65
N CYS A 107 -1.47 5.86 -7.09
CA CYS A 107 -2.17 6.09 -8.34
C CYS A 107 -1.37 5.64 -9.57
N GLN A 108 -0.06 5.90 -9.56
CA GLN A 108 0.83 5.44 -10.62
C GLN A 108 0.80 3.91 -10.72
N LYS A 109 1.01 3.21 -9.60
CA LYS A 109 0.94 1.74 -9.56
C LYS A 109 -0.41 1.20 -9.97
N TYR A 110 -1.50 1.82 -9.51
CA TYR A 110 -2.85 1.44 -9.92
C TYR A 110 -3.02 1.57 -11.43
N LYS A 111 -2.57 2.66 -12.05
CA LYS A 111 -2.67 2.82 -13.51
C LYS A 111 -1.85 1.78 -14.26
N GLU A 112 -0.63 1.51 -13.82
CA GLU A 112 0.33 0.63 -14.50
C GLU A 112 0.01 -0.87 -14.30
N TYR A 113 -0.52 -1.27 -13.15
CA TYR A 113 -0.54 -2.68 -12.74
C TYR A 113 -1.91 -3.24 -12.31
N ARG A 114 -3.01 -2.51 -12.51
CA ARG A 114 -4.38 -2.97 -12.18
C ARG A 114 -5.01 -3.99 -13.14
N LYS A 115 -4.48 -4.16 -14.36
CA LYS A 115 -5.11 -4.92 -15.46
C LYS A 115 -4.21 -6.04 -15.92
#